data_AF-A0A0G4EE75-F1
#
_entry.id   AF-A0A0G4EE75-F1
#
_cell.length_a   1.000
_cell.length_b   1.000
_cell.length_c   1.000
_cell.angle_alpha   90.00
_cell.angle_beta   90.00
_cell.angle_gamma   90.00
#
_symmetry.space_group_name_H-M   'P 1'
#
loop_
_entity.id
_entity.type
_entity.pdbx_description
1 polymer ?
#
loop_
_entity_poly.entity_id
_entity_poly.type
_entity_poly.pdbx_seq_one_letter_code
_entity_poly.pdbx_strand_id
1 'polypeptide(L)'
;MRSLTSGATASSPYSIYRNFARYQSEDRKWLVFDGPVDAVWIENMNTVLDDKKKLCLTSGEIIAMAPNMNMIFEPMDLALGSPATVSRCGMVYFEPHEMGYKHLIDSWMKAHCPETLTESEKSQILSVSKWLLEPLLEYHRSSLPEVSPSQDQNLVASYLKLLTSLLKPLCDVDYKAG
;
A
#
# COMPACT_ATOMS: atom_id res chain seq x y z
N MET A 1 -2.64 2.26 8.74
CA MET A 1 -3.08 1.76 10.07
C MET A 1 -2.38 0.44 10.30
N ARG A 2 -1.32 0.45 11.12
CA ARG A 2 -0.52 -0.73 11.48
C ARG A 2 -1.22 -1.44 12.64
N SER A 3 -1.53 -2.72 12.48
CA SER A 3 -1.59 -3.63 13.63
C SER A 3 -0.31 -4.46 13.60
N LEU A 4 0.79 -3.80 13.99
CA LEU A 4 1.96 -4.51 14.49
C LEU A 4 1.61 -4.89 15.93
N THR A 5 1.09 -6.10 16.12
CA THR A 5 1.19 -6.72 17.43
C THR A 5 2.66 -7.06 17.64
N SER A 6 3.24 -6.41 18.64
CA SER A 6 4.58 -6.67 19.15
C SER A 6 4.76 -8.16 19.43
N GLY A 7 5.70 -8.81 18.75
CA GLY A 7 6.23 -10.12 19.17
C GLY A 7 6.14 -11.31 18.20
N ALA A 8 5.82 -11.13 16.92
CA ALA A 8 5.91 -12.23 15.95
C ALA A 8 7.20 -12.15 15.13
N THR A 9 8.22 -12.89 15.56
CA THR A 9 9.36 -13.27 14.72
C THR A 9 8.84 -13.97 13.46
N ALA A 10 9.06 -13.38 12.28
CA ALA A 10 8.81 -13.93 10.93
C ALA A 10 7.88 -15.16 10.88
N SER A 11 6.63 -14.96 11.29
CA SER A 11 5.69 -16.06 11.45
C SER A 11 5.09 -16.34 10.07
N SER A 12 5.44 -17.48 9.47
CA SER A 12 4.92 -17.95 8.16
C SER A 12 3.42 -17.66 8.00
N PRO A 13 2.91 -17.30 6.80
CA PRO A 13 1.51 -16.92 6.58
C PRO A 13 0.49 -17.93 7.18
N TYR A 14 0.85 -19.21 7.22
CA TYR A 14 0.05 -20.27 7.86
C TYR A 14 -0.14 -20.07 9.37
N SER A 15 0.90 -19.62 10.08
CA SER A 15 0.84 -19.37 11.53
C SER A 15 -0.01 -18.15 11.87
N ILE A 16 0.03 -17.11 11.02
CA ILE A 16 -0.83 -15.93 11.15
C ILE A 16 -2.28 -16.34 10.94
N TYR A 17 -2.57 -17.06 9.85
CA TYR A 17 -3.91 -17.59 9.58
C TYR A 17 -4.43 -18.45 10.74
N ARG A 18 -3.60 -19.36 11.27
CA ARG A 18 -3.95 -20.23 12.41
C ARG A 18 -4.34 -19.42 13.64
N ASN A 19 -3.54 -18.44 14.02
CA ASN A 19 -3.80 -17.60 15.20
C ASN A 19 -5.10 -16.81 15.01
N PHE A 20 -5.34 -16.32 13.79
CA PHE A 20 -6.50 -15.51 13.47
C PHE A 20 -7.81 -16.31 13.44
N ALA A 21 -7.76 -17.54 12.93
CA ALA A 21 -8.87 -18.48 12.91
C ALA A 21 -9.27 -18.96 14.33
N ARG A 22 -8.30 -19.05 15.25
CA ARG A 22 -8.53 -19.46 16.65
C ARG A 22 -9.11 -18.38 17.54
N TYR A 23 -8.92 -17.12 17.16
CA TYR A 23 -9.42 -16.00 17.95
C TYR A 23 -10.95 -16.04 17.99
N GLN A 24 -11.57 -16.04 19.17
CA GLN A 24 -13.03 -16.02 19.29
C GLN A 24 -13.50 -14.60 19.55
N SER A 25 -13.82 -13.89 18.48
CA SER A 25 -14.50 -12.59 18.52
C SER A 25 -15.61 -12.64 17.47
N GLU A 26 -16.72 -11.95 17.76
CA GLU A 26 -17.87 -11.79 16.85
C GLU A 26 -17.58 -10.75 15.76
N ASP A 27 -16.55 -9.91 15.93
CA ASP A 27 -16.20 -8.86 14.98
C ASP A 27 -15.75 -9.44 13.64
N ARG A 28 -16.00 -8.70 12.57
CA ARG A 28 -15.47 -9.04 11.24
C ARG A 28 -13.96 -8.88 11.23
N LYS A 29 -13.27 -9.89 10.74
CA LYS A 29 -11.80 -9.96 10.74
C LYS A 29 -11.26 -9.95 9.32
N TRP A 30 -10.24 -9.13 9.08
CA TRP A 30 -9.60 -9.02 7.77
C TRP A 30 -8.15 -9.44 7.87
N LEU A 31 -7.76 -10.41 7.05
CA LEU A 31 -6.39 -10.86 6.92
C LEU A 31 -5.86 -10.38 5.57
N VAL A 32 -4.89 -9.46 5.60
CA VAL A 32 -4.29 -8.87 4.40
C VAL A 32 -2.88 -9.40 4.24
N PHE A 33 -2.60 -10.00 3.10
CA PHE A 33 -1.28 -10.46 2.70
C PHE A 33 -0.73 -9.53 1.63
N ASP A 34 0.22 -8.68 2.01
CA ASP A 34 0.92 -7.74 1.15
C ASP A 34 2.29 -8.33 0.76
N GLY A 35 2.58 -8.34 -0.54
CA GLY A 35 3.83 -8.84 -1.10
C GLY A 35 3.67 -9.84 -2.25
N PRO A 36 4.78 -10.25 -2.87
CA PRO A 36 4.75 -11.12 -4.03
C PRO A 36 4.15 -12.49 -3.70
N VAL A 37 3.35 -12.99 -4.63
CA VAL A 37 2.77 -14.34 -4.57
C VAL A 37 3.75 -15.36 -5.14
N ASP A 38 4.04 -16.40 -4.37
CA ASP A 38 4.80 -17.57 -4.81
C ASP A 38 3.82 -18.68 -5.16
N ALA A 39 4.11 -19.41 -6.26
CA ALA A 39 3.35 -20.56 -6.70
C ALA A 39 3.12 -21.58 -5.57
N VAL A 40 4.13 -21.82 -4.74
CA VAL A 40 4.09 -22.84 -3.69
C VAL A 40 3.09 -22.46 -2.60
N TRP A 41 3.09 -21.21 -2.12
CA TRP A 41 2.18 -20.84 -1.04
C TRP A 41 0.75 -20.63 -1.54
N ILE A 42 0.55 -20.13 -2.76
CA ILE A 42 -0.81 -19.97 -3.28
C ILE A 42 -1.46 -21.31 -3.62
N GLU A 43 -0.68 -22.30 -4.06
CA GLU A 43 -1.18 -23.66 -4.27
C GLU A 43 -1.64 -24.31 -2.97
N ASN A 44 -0.86 -24.18 -1.90
CA ASN A 44 -1.20 -24.69 -0.57
C ASN A 44 -2.43 -23.96 0.03
N MET A 45 -2.73 -22.75 -0.43
CA MET A 45 -3.91 -21.98 -0.03
C MET A 45 -5.16 -22.31 -0.85
N ASN A 46 -5.05 -23.05 -1.96
CA ASN A 46 -6.18 -23.34 -2.84
C ASN A 46 -7.37 -24.01 -2.13
N THR A 47 -7.15 -24.78 -1.05
CA THR A 47 -8.24 -25.45 -0.31
C THR A 47 -9.02 -24.51 0.60
N VAL A 48 -8.39 -23.42 1.07
CA VAL A 48 -9.08 -22.38 1.85
C VAL A 48 -9.73 -21.34 0.96
N LEU A 49 -9.18 -21.13 -0.24
CA LEU A 49 -9.75 -20.26 -1.27
C LEU A 49 -10.92 -20.91 -2.02
N ASP A 50 -11.06 -22.23 -1.95
CA ASP A 50 -12.20 -22.99 -2.47
C ASP A 50 -13.41 -22.92 -1.52
N ASP A 51 -14.59 -23.37 -1.98
CA ASP A 51 -15.85 -23.37 -1.21
C ASP A 51 -15.73 -24.10 0.15
N LYS A 52 -14.73 -24.97 0.26
CA LYS A 52 -14.42 -25.73 1.47
C LYS A 52 -13.97 -24.84 2.63
N LYS A 53 -13.39 -23.66 2.37
CA LYS A 53 -12.93 -22.71 3.39
C LYS A 53 -12.07 -23.35 4.49
N LYS A 54 -11.21 -24.29 4.12
CA LYS A 54 -10.36 -25.08 5.03
C LYS A 54 -8.92 -25.06 4.57
N LEU A 55 -8.02 -24.63 5.44
CA LEU A 55 -6.58 -24.71 5.21
C LEU A 55 -6.09 -26.09 5.64
N CYS A 56 -5.52 -26.84 4.69
CA CYS A 56 -4.91 -28.14 4.94
C CYS A 56 -3.39 -27.97 4.99
N LEU A 57 -2.80 -28.13 6.17
CA LEU A 57 -1.35 -28.10 6.33
C LEU A 57 -0.74 -29.45 5.92
N THR A 58 0.50 -29.44 5.44
CA THR A 58 1.26 -30.66 5.13
C THR A 58 1.50 -31.55 6.37
N SER A 59 1.34 -30.97 7.57
CA SER A 59 1.32 -31.70 8.84
C SER A 59 0.05 -32.55 9.06
N GLY A 60 -0.96 -32.41 8.20
CA GLY A 60 -2.28 -33.04 8.34
C GLY A 60 -3.28 -32.26 9.19
N GLU A 61 -2.88 -31.12 9.77
CA GLU A 61 -3.81 -30.24 10.49
C GLU A 61 -4.76 -29.53 9.52
N ILE A 62 -6.04 -29.52 9.85
CA ILE A 62 -7.09 -28.85 9.08
C ILE A 62 -7.64 -27.68 9.90
N ILE A 63 -7.49 -26.46 9.38
CA ILE A 63 -7.95 -25.23 10.04
C ILE A 63 -9.05 -24.60 9.21
N ALA A 64 -10.28 -24.60 9.74
CA ALA A 64 -11.41 -23.95 9.08
C ALA A 64 -11.35 -22.43 9.21
N MET A 65 -11.74 -21.73 8.14
CA MET A 65 -11.94 -20.28 8.14
C MET A 65 -13.22 -19.95 8.91
N ALA A 66 -13.12 -19.01 9.85
CA ALA A 66 -14.29 -18.55 10.59
C ALA A 66 -15.24 -17.78 9.65
N PRO A 67 -16.58 -17.86 9.82
CA PRO A 67 -17.54 -17.19 8.94
C PRO A 67 -17.40 -15.66 8.89
N ASN A 68 -16.86 -15.05 9.96
CA ASN A 68 -16.61 -13.62 10.08
C ASN A 68 -15.22 -13.19 9.59
N MET A 69 -14.44 -14.11 9.01
CA MET A 69 -13.10 -13.83 8.50
C MET A 69 -13.15 -13.55 7.00
N ASN A 70 -12.35 -12.58 6.55
CA ASN A 70 -12.11 -12.25 5.15
C ASN A 70 -10.61 -12.22 4.88
N MET A 71 -10.24 -12.53 3.65
CA MET A 71 -8.84 -12.56 3.20
C MET A 71 -8.68 -11.69 1.97
N ILE A 72 -7.61 -10.89 1.95
CA ILE A 72 -7.21 -10.04 0.82
C ILE A 72 -5.73 -10.32 0.53
N PHE A 73 -5.41 -10.37 -0.76
CA PHE A 73 -4.04 -10.47 -1.25
C PHE A 73 -3.74 -9.21 -2.07
N GLU A 74 -2.60 -8.58 -1.81
CA GLU A 74 -2.10 -7.41 -2.53
C GLU A 74 -0.75 -7.75 -3.21
N PRO A 75 -0.75 -8.62 -4.24
CA PRO A 75 0.46 -8.88 -5.01
C PRO A 75 0.69 -7.83 -6.10
N MET A 76 1.96 -7.62 -6.46
CA MET A 76 2.33 -6.82 -7.63
C MET A 76 1.83 -7.44 -8.94
N ASP A 77 1.99 -8.75 -9.07
CA ASP A 77 1.48 -9.53 -10.20
C ASP A 77 1.11 -10.94 -9.74
N LEU A 78 0.31 -11.62 -10.57
CA LEU A 78 -0.10 -13.01 -10.35
C LEU A 78 0.44 -13.92 -11.46
N ALA A 79 1.64 -13.63 -11.98
CA ALA A 79 2.22 -14.35 -13.11
C ALA A 79 2.39 -15.86 -12.83
N LEU A 80 2.58 -16.22 -11.56
CA LEU A 80 2.79 -17.60 -11.10
C LEU A 80 1.49 -18.28 -10.64
N GLY A 81 0.35 -17.59 -10.68
CA GLY A 81 -0.94 -18.15 -10.28
C GLY A 81 -1.57 -19.00 -11.40
N SER A 82 -2.06 -20.19 -11.05
CA SER A 82 -2.80 -21.01 -12.01
C SER A 82 -4.18 -20.38 -12.34
N PRO A 83 -4.71 -20.52 -13.57
CA PRO A 83 -6.05 -20.02 -13.90
C PRO A 83 -7.16 -20.54 -12.97
N ALA A 84 -6.99 -21.76 -12.45
CA ALA A 84 -7.92 -22.38 -11.49
C ALA A 84 -7.88 -21.72 -10.10
N THR A 85 -6.74 -21.16 -9.70
CA THR A 85 -6.63 -20.34 -8.47
C THR A 85 -7.32 -19.01 -8.70
N VAL A 86 -7.06 -18.36 -9.83
CA VAL A 86 -7.66 -17.05 -10.17
C VAL A 86 -9.18 -17.13 -10.22
N SER A 87 -9.74 -18.22 -10.74
CA SER A 87 -11.20 -18.39 -10.85
C SER A 87 -11.93 -18.52 -9.51
N ARG A 88 -11.22 -18.81 -8.41
CA ARG A 88 -11.82 -18.99 -7.08
C ARG A 88 -11.81 -17.70 -6.25
N CYS A 89 -11.12 -16.67 -6.71
CA CYS A 89 -10.99 -15.41 -6.00
C CYS A 89 -11.70 -14.28 -6.75
N GLY A 90 -12.24 -13.32 -6.01
CA GLY A 90 -12.65 -12.04 -6.59
C GLY A 90 -11.41 -11.23 -6.94
N MET A 91 -11.19 -10.98 -8.23
CA MET A 91 -10.06 -10.19 -8.70
C MET A 91 -10.46 -8.73 -8.89
N VAL A 92 -9.70 -7.84 -8.28
CA VAL A 92 -9.79 -6.39 -8.48
C VAL A 92 -8.46 -5.95 -9.07
N TYR A 93 -8.48 -5.52 -10.34
CA TYR A 93 -7.30 -4.98 -10.99
C TYR A 93 -7.21 -3.50 -10.67
N PHE A 94 -6.02 -3.06 -10.28
CA PHE A 94 -5.76 -1.67 -9.96
C PHE A 94 -4.69 -1.15 -10.92
N GLU A 95 -5.05 -0.20 -11.77
CA GLU A 95 -4.12 0.32 -12.76
C GLU A 95 -3.41 1.57 -12.20
N PRO A 96 -2.07 1.56 -12.07
CA PRO A 96 -1.33 2.66 -11.42
C PRO A 96 -1.58 4.03 -12.06
N HIS A 97 -1.89 4.07 -13.36
CA HIS A 97 -2.17 5.32 -14.07
C HIS A 97 -3.50 5.97 -13.61
N GLU A 98 -4.48 5.19 -13.16
CA GLU A 98 -5.78 5.71 -12.73
C GLU A 98 -5.64 6.47 -11.41
N MET A 99 -4.74 6.00 -10.56
CA MET A 99 -4.33 6.69 -9.33
C MET A 99 -3.20 7.68 -9.63
N GLY A 100 -3.42 8.66 -10.52
CA GLY A 100 -2.37 9.61 -10.92
C GLY A 100 -1.83 10.44 -9.74
N TYR A 101 -0.58 10.90 -9.78
CA TYR A 101 0.14 11.53 -8.66
C TYR A 101 -0.50 12.80 -8.04
N LYS A 102 -1.50 13.41 -8.69
CA LYS A 102 -2.14 14.67 -8.26
C LYS A 102 -2.75 14.56 -6.85
N HIS A 103 -3.28 13.38 -6.49
CA HIS A 103 -3.84 13.14 -5.16
C HIS A 103 -2.78 13.19 -4.04
N LEU A 104 -1.52 12.87 -4.34
CA LEU A 104 -0.41 12.96 -3.38
C LEU A 104 -0.18 14.41 -2.98
N ILE A 105 -0.27 15.33 -3.93
CA ILE A 105 -0.11 16.77 -3.69
C ILE A 105 -1.27 17.26 -2.79
N ASP A 106 -2.50 16.90 -3.14
CA ASP A 106 -3.68 17.32 -2.36
C ASP A 106 -3.67 16.75 -0.93
N SER A 107 -3.21 15.51 -0.75
CA SER A 107 -3.02 14.90 0.57
C SER A 107 -1.92 15.58 1.36
N TRP A 108 -0.80 15.88 0.71
CA TRP A 108 0.33 16.57 1.33
C TRP A 108 -0.02 17.98 1.80
N MET A 109 -0.76 18.74 1.00
CA MET A 109 -1.24 20.08 1.37
C MET A 109 -2.07 20.05 2.66
N LYS A 110 -2.87 18.99 2.87
CA LYS A 110 -3.72 18.85 4.06
C LYS A 110 -2.95 18.40 5.29
N ALA A 111 -1.97 17.51 5.13
CA ALA A 111 -1.35 16.81 6.26
C ALA A 111 0.02 17.35 6.66
N HIS A 112 0.76 18.01 5.76
CA HIS A 112 2.18 18.35 5.96
C HIS A 112 2.52 19.80 5.65
N CYS A 113 1.57 20.58 5.13
CA CYS A 113 1.80 22.00 4.88
C CYS A 113 1.85 22.78 6.22
N PRO A 114 2.86 23.62 6.46
CA PRO A 114 2.93 24.42 7.68
C PRO A 114 1.68 25.29 7.88
N GLU A 115 1.16 25.32 9.11
CA GLU A 115 0.02 26.20 9.48
C GLU A 115 0.40 27.67 9.51
N THR A 116 1.69 27.97 9.62
CA THR A 116 2.25 29.33 9.63
C THR A 116 2.13 30.06 8.30
N LEU A 117 1.92 29.31 7.21
CA LEU A 117 1.69 29.85 5.86
C LEU A 117 0.26 30.37 5.73
N THR A 118 0.13 31.51 5.05
CA THR A 118 -1.16 32.07 4.64
C THR A 118 -1.82 31.19 3.58
N GLU A 119 -3.16 31.29 3.48
CA GLU A 119 -3.91 30.57 2.45
C GLU A 119 -3.48 30.97 1.02
N SER A 120 -2.98 32.20 0.84
CA SER A 120 -2.43 32.65 -0.44
C SER A 120 -1.14 31.89 -0.80
N GLU A 121 -0.21 31.76 0.14
CA GLU A 121 1.05 31.03 -0.05
C GLU A 121 0.79 29.54 -0.30
N LYS A 122 -0.13 28.93 0.44
CA LYS A 122 -0.54 27.53 0.23
C LYS A 122 -1.11 27.32 -1.18
N SER A 123 -1.96 28.24 -1.63
CA SER A 123 -2.53 28.20 -2.99
C SER A 123 -1.46 28.35 -4.07
N GLN A 124 -0.46 29.22 -3.85
CA GLN A 124 0.68 29.37 -4.76
C GLN A 124 1.51 28.08 -4.83
N ILE A 125 1.86 27.47 -3.70
CA ILE A 125 2.61 26.20 -3.66
C ILE A 125 1.86 25.11 -4.42
N LEU A 126 0.55 24.98 -4.18
CA LEU A 126 -0.28 24.00 -4.87
C LEU A 126 -0.32 24.22 -6.39
N SER A 127 -0.54 25.47 -6.80
CA SER A 127 -0.60 25.86 -8.22
C SER A 127 0.72 25.57 -8.94
N VAL A 128 1.84 26.01 -8.36
CA VAL A 128 3.18 25.79 -8.92
C VAL A 128 3.50 24.30 -8.97
N SER A 129 3.21 23.54 -7.90
CA SER A 129 3.46 22.09 -7.86
C SER A 129 2.70 21.36 -8.97
N LYS A 130 1.40 21.64 -9.13
CA LYS A 130 0.56 20.99 -10.16
C LYS A 130 0.97 21.40 -11.57
N TRP A 131 1.33 22.65 -11.79
CA TRP A 131 1.76 23.15 -13.10
C TRP A 131 3.14 22.62 -13.51
N LEU A 132 4.07 22.50 -12.55
CA LEU A 132 5.46 22.14 -12.84
C LEU A 132 5.68 20.62 -12.96
N LEU A 133 4.99 19.81 -12.14
CA LEU A 133 5.28 18.37 -12.07
C LEU A 133 4.92 17.63 -13.38
N GLU A 134 3.84 18.00 -14.04
CA GLU A 134 3.39 17.36 -15.28
C GLU A 134 4.43 17.45 -16.42
N PRO A 135 4.89 18.66 -16.82
CA PRO A 135 5.91 18.78 -17.87
C PRO A 135 7.28 18.23 -17.44
N LEU A 136 7.64 18.29 -16.16
CA LEU A 136 8.91 17.72 -15.68
C LEU A 136 8.91 16.19 -15.76
N LEU A 137 7.80 15.54 -15.41
CA LEU A 137 7.66 14.09 -15.54
C LEU A 137 7.68 13.68 -17.02
N GLU A 138 6.96 14.39 -17.89
CA GLU A 138 6.98 14.11 -19.34
C GLU A 138 8.38 14.28 -19.94
N TYR A 139 9.10 15.34 -19.56
CA TYR A 139 10.48 15.54 -19.97
C TYR A 139 11.41 14.44 -19.43
N HIS A 140 11.25 14.06 -18.15
CA HIS A 140 12.03 12.99 -17.55
C HIS A 140 11.83 11.66 -18.30
N ARG A 141 10.59 11.30 -18.63
CA ARG A 141 10.26 10.06 -19.34
C ARG A 141 10.71 10.05 -20.80
N SER A 142 10.70 11.19 -21.48
CA SER A 142 11.05 11.28 -22.90
C SER A 142 12.54 11.48 -23.16
N SER A 143 13.24 12.17 -22.27
CA SER A 143 14.54 12.78 -22.59
C SER A 143 15.67 12.42 -21.62
N LEU A 144 15.38 11.84 -20.45
CA LEU A 144 16.39 11.52 -19.45
C LEU A 144 16.60 10.00 -19.32
N PRO A 145 17.85 9.51 -19.31
CA PRO A 145 18.12 8.10 -19.07
C PRO A 145 17.89 7.75 -17.60
N GLU A 146 17.04 6.75 -17.34
CA GLU A 146 16.84 6.18 -16.01
C GLU A 146 17.73 4.95 -15.80
N VAL A 147 18.52 4.97 -14.73
CA VAL A 147 19.37 3.82 -14.34
C VAL A 147 18.52 2.68 -13.77
N SER A 148 17.39 3.00 -13.13
CA SER A 148 16.45 2.06 -12.55
C SER A 148 15.02 2.52 -12.90
N PRO A 149 14.11 1.60 -13.26
CA PRO A 149 12.70 1.94 -13.47
C PRO A 149 12.14 2.62 -12.23
N SER A 150 11.48 3.76 -12.43
CA SER A 150 10.82 4.52 -11.38
C SER A 150 9.33 4.70 -11.69
N GLN A 151 8.52 4.92 -10.66
CA GLN A 151 7.10 5.27 -10.83
C GLN A 151 6.91 6.77 -10.58
N ASP A 152 6.06 7.44 -11.37
CA ASP A 152 5.83 8.89 -11.25
C ASP A 152 5.37 9.28 -9.85
N GLN A 153 4.53 8.45 -9.23
CA GLN A 153 4.09 8.62 -7.84
C GLN A 153 5.28 8.67 -6.86
N ASN A 154 6.30 7.84 -7.06
CA ASN A 154 7.49 7.80 -6.20
C ASN A 154 8.37 9.04 -6.40
N LEU A 155 8.50 9.52 -7.64
CA LEU A 155 9.20 10.76 -7.95
C LEU A 155 8.51 11.95 -7.29
N VAL A 156 7.19 12.06 -7.44
CA VAL A 156 6.38 13.12 -6.81
C VAL A 156 6.43 13.02 -5.29
N ALA A 157 6.31 11.82 -4.71
CA ALA A 157 6.45 11.63 -3.27
C ALA A 157 7.83 12.06 -2.76
N SER A 158 8.90 11.84 -3.54
CA SER A 158 10.25 12.28 -3.20
C SER A 158 10.38 13.80 -3.28
N TYR A 159 9.82 14.43 -4.31
CA TYR A 159 9.69 15.88 -4.40
C TYR A 159 8.96 16.47 -3.18
N LEU A 160 7.82 15.90 -2.79
CA LEU A 160 7.03 16.36 -1.65
C LEU A 160 7.79 16.20 -0.32
N LYS A 161 8.55 15.12 -0.15
CA LYS A 161 9.43 14.92 1.02
C LYS A 161 10.52 15.98 1.09
N LEU A 162 11.13 16.32 -0.04
CA LEU A 162 12.12 17.40 -0.11
C LEU A 162 11.48 18.75 0.21
N LEU A 163 10.30 19.03 -0.34
CA LEU A 163 9.54 20.24 -0.05
C LEU A 163 9.21 20.35 1.45
N THR A 164 8.74 19.28 2.09
CA THR A 164 8.54 19.24 3.55
C THR A 164 9.82 19.56 4.30
N SER A 165 10.95 18.97 3.89
CA SER A 165 12.23 19.22 4.56
C SER A 165 12.65 20.69 4.45
N LEU A 166 12.42 21.33 3.30
CA LEU A 166 12.74 22.74 3.09
C LEU A 166 11.82 23.68 3.86
N LEU A 167 10.56 23.29 4.04
CA LEU A 167 9.56 24.08 4.76
C LEU A 167 9.60 23.85 6.28
N LYS A 168 10.32 22.84 6.76
CA LYS A 168 10.43 22.50 8.19
C LYS A 168 10.80 23.69 9.09
N PRO A 169 11.75 24.58 8.73
CA PRO A 169 12.06 25.76 9.55
C PRO A 169 10.89 26.74 9.71
N LEU A 170 9.94 26.75 8.78
CA LEU A 170 8.74 27.59 8.87
C LEU A 170 7.67 26.98 9.78
N CYS A 171 7.78 25.69 10.13
CA CYS A 171 6.90 25.05 11.12
C CYS A 171 7.29 25.39 12.56
N ASP A 172 8.54 25.78 12.82
CA ASP A 172 8.99 26.16 14.15
C ASP A 172 8.49 27.57 14.49
N VAL A 173 7.62 27.63 15.50
CA VAL A 173 6.89 28.84 15.93
C VAL A 173 7.83 29.97 16.37
N ASP A 174 9.09 29.65 16.66
CA ASP A 174 10.13 30.58 17.09
C ASP A 174 10.77 31.40 15.95
N TYR A 175 10.51 31.06 14.67
CA TYR A 175 11.12 31.77 13.53
C TYR A 175 10.60 33.22 13.35
N LYS A 176 9.44 33.57 13.92
CA LYS A 176 8.89 34.94 13.84
C LYS A 176 9.34 35.88 14.96
N ALA A 177 10.31 35.49 15.79
CA ALA A 177 10.79 36.28 16.93
C ALA A 177 12.18 36.94 16.73
N GLY A 178 12.72 36.96 15.52
CA GLY A 178 14.02 37.58 15.18
C GLY A 178 13.91 38.74 14.21
#